data_AF-A0A834YJX4-F1
#
_entry.id   AF-A0A834YJX4-F1
#
_cell.length_a   1.000
_cell.length_b   1.000
_cell.length_c   1.000
_cell.angle_alpha   90.00
_cell.angle_beta   90.00
_cell.angle_gamma   90.00
#
_symmetry.space_group_name_H-M   'P 1'
#
loop_
_entity.id
_entity.type
_entity.pdbx_description
1 polymer ?
#
loop_
_entity_poly.entity_id
_entity_poly.type
_entity_poly.pdbx_seq_one_letter_code
_entity_poly.pdbx_strand_id
1 'polypeptide(L)'
;MQVFNLPHVPSLLLLQDIRRELNIEPFVQVDGTNTDEGVVKRAVVTEPCPRCRNPQLEYYTKQLRSADEGQTVFYECPKCKHKFSVNT
;
A
#
# COMPACT_ATOMS: atom_id res chain seq x y z
N MET A 1 -39.99 -10.47 -23.95
CA MET A 1 -39.65 -9.07 -23.62
C MET A 1 -39.37 -8.98 -22.13
N GLN A 2 -38.10 -9.09 -21.73
CA GLN A 2 -37.71 -8.83 -20.35
C GLN A 2 -37.06 -7.45 -20.31
N VAL A 3 -37.76 -6.55 -19.62
CA VAL A 3 -37.24 -5.24 -19.23
C VAL A 3 -36.15 -5.46 -18.19
N PHE A 4 -34.90 -5.18 -18.54
CA PHE A 4 -33.83 -5.09 -17.54
C PHE A 4 -34.01 -3.76 -16.82
N ASN A 5 -34.57 -3.80 -15.61
CA ASN A 5 -34.49 -2.67 -14.69
C ASN A 5 -33.01 -2.50 -14.32
N LEU A 6 -32.39 -1.42 -14.80
CA LEU A 6 -31.09 -0.97 -14.33
C LEU A 6 -31.28 -0.48 -12.89
N PRO A 7 -30.52 -0.98 -11.90
CA PRO A 7 -30.63 -0.47 -10.54
C PRO A 7 -30.25 1.01 -10.55
N HIS A 8 -31.22 1.85 -10.21
CA HIS A 8 -31.05 3.26 -9.95
C HIS A 8 -29.96 3.41 -8.87
N VAL A 9 -28.81 3.97 -9.22
CA VAL A 9 -27.74 4.26 -8.25
C VAL A 9 -28.06 5.62 -7.61
N PRO A 10 -28.53 5.67 -6.35
CA PRO A 10 -28.87 6.91 -5.71
C PRO A 10 -27.61 7.73 -5.40
N SER A 11 -27.74 9.03 -5.60
CA SER A 11 -26.73 10.06 -5.64
C SER A 11 -26.16 10.46 -4.27
N LEU A 12 -25.59 9.54 -3.50
CA LEU A 12 -24.85 9.85 -2.26
C LEU A 12 -23.77 8.80 -2.00
N LEU A 13 -22.60 8.95 -2.63
CA LEU A 13 -21.45 8.08 -2.40
C LEU A 13 -20.89 8.31 -1.00
N LEU A 14 -21.34 7.50 -0.05
CA LEU A 14 -20.65 7.33 1.21
C LEU A 14 -19.39 6.51 0.91
N LEU A 15 -18.26 6.86 1.54
CA LEU A 15 -16.94 6.21 1.33
C LEU A 15 -16.95 4.67 1.50
N GLN A 16 -18.05 4.12 2.00
CA GLN A 16 -18.30 2.71 2.26
C GLN A 16 -18.77 1.91 1.02
N ASP A 17 -19.35 2.56 0.01
CA ASP A 17 -19.92 1.88 -1.16
C ASP A 17 -18.83 1.44 -2.17
N ILE A 18 -17.79 2.27 -2.36
CA ILE A 18 -16.64 1.96 -3.24
C ILE A 18 -15.93 0.67 -2.79
N ARG A 19 -15.84 0.42 -1.49
CA ARG A 19 -15.15 -0.76 -0.94
C ARG A 19 -15.87 -2.07 -1.27
N ARG A 20 -17.19 -2.05 -1.38
CA ARG A 20 -18.01 -3.24 -1.69
C ARG A 20 -17.98 -3.59 -3.17
N GLU A 21 -18.03 -2.61 -4.06
CA GLU A 21 -18.01 -2.86 -5.50
C GLU A 21 -16.65 -3.34 -6.01
N LEU A 22 -15.55 -2.90 -5.38
CA LEU A 22 -14.20 -3.29 -5.77
C LEU A 22 -13.70 -4.58 -5.09
N ASN A 23 -14.52 -5.24 -4.26
CA ASN A 23 -14.15 -6.44 -3.49
C ASN A 23 -12.80 -6.29 -2.74
N ILE A 24 -12.54 -5.09 -2.21
CA ILE A 24 -11.33 -4.80 -1.44
C ILE A 24 -11.65 -5.19 -0.01
N GLU A 25 -11.19 -6.37 0.41
CA GLU A 25 -11.25 -6.75 1.82
C GLU A 25 -10.54 -5.68 2.66
N PRO A 26 -11.14 -5.22 3.78
CA PRO A 26 -10.50 -4.24 4.64
C PRO A 26 -9.25 -4.88 5.24
N PHE A 27 -8.09 -4.57 4.68
CA PHE A 27 -6.80 -5.09 5.11
C PHE A 27 -6.31 -4.39 6.39
N VAL A 28 -7.15 -4.37 7.43
CA VAL A 28 -6.72 -3.96 8.77
C VAL A 28 -7.48 -4.79 9.81
N GLN A 29 -6.91 -5.95 10.16
CA GLN A 29 -7.12 -6.51 11.49
C GLN A 29 -6.21 -5.73 12.45
N VAL A 30 -6.75 -4.68 13.06
CA VAL A 30 -6.16 -4.08 14.28
C VAL A 30 -6.73 -4.85 15.47
N ASP A 31 -6.11 -6.00 15.76
CA ASP A 31 -6.32 -6.67 17.04
C ASP A 31 -5.36 -6.06 18.05
N GLY A 32 -5.91 -5.19 18.91
CA GLY A 32 -5.17 -4.49 19.94
C GLY A 32 -4.58 -5.45 20.96
N THR A 33 -3.24 -5.53 20.99
CA THR A 33 -2.47 -5.99 22.14
C THR A 33 -1.22 -5.10 22.28
N ASN A 34 -0.89 -4.76 23.52
CA ASN A 34 0.21 -3.90 23.90
C ASN A 34 1.54 -4.58 23.58
N THR A 35 2.45 -3.86 22.91
CA THR A 35 3.87 -4.25 22.71
C THR A 35 4.09 -5.61 22.04
N ASP A 36 3.60 -5.78 20.82
CA ASP A 36 4.16 -6.77 19.89
C ASP A 36 4.20 -6.13 18.51
N GLU A 37 5.41 -5.81 18.07
CA GLU A 37 5.70 -5.24 16.76
C GLU A 37 5.12 -6.18 15.70
N GLY A 38 3.93 -5.87 15.18
CA GLY A 38 3.42 -6.47 13.96
C GLY A 38 4.43 -6.20 12.88
N VAL A 39 5.35 -7.14 12.66
CA VAL A 39 6.42 -7.03 11.68
C VAL A 39 5.72 -6.95 10.34
N VAL A 40 5.51 -5.72 9.86
CA VAL A 40 5.06 -5.46 8.50
C VAL A 40 6.14 -6.08 7.63
N LYS A 41 5.87 -7.28 7.10
CA LYS A 41 6.80 -8.01 6.25
C LYS A 41 6.96 -7.20 4.97
N ARG A 42 8.02 -6.40 4.91
CA ARG A 42 8.38 -5.63 3.73
C ARG A 42 9.18 -6.51 2.78
N ALA A 43 9.03 -6.25 1.49
CA ALA A 43 9.85 -6.93 0.49
C ALA A 43 11.31 -6.51 0.68
N VAL A 44 12.24 -7.44 0.45
CA VAL A 44 13.67 -7.19 0.59
C VAL A 44 14.32 -7.26 -0.78
N VAL A 45 15.21 -6.31 -1.08
CA VAL A 45 16.02 -6.27 -2.30
C VAL A 45 17.50 -6.39 -1.96
N THR A 46 18.27 -7.03 -2.83
CA THR A 46 19.73 -7.17 -2.72
C THR A 46 20.43 -5.97 -3.34
N GLU A 47 20.23 -4.80 -2.75
CA GLU A 47 20.90 -3.56 -3.15
C GLU A 47 21.69 -2.96 -1.97
N PRO A 48 22.92 -2.47 -2.17
CA PRO A 48 23.73 -1.92 -1.09
C PRO A 48 23.18 -0.58 -0.60
N CYS A 49 22.98 -0.44 0.72
CA CYS A 49 22.60 0.83 1.33
C CYS A 49 23.64 1.94 1.03
N PRO A 50 23.23 3.12 0.52
CA PRO A 50 24.16 4.19 0.18
C PRO A 50 24.89 4.79 1.40
N ARG A 51 24.34 4.59 2.62
CA ARG A 51 24.92 5.11 3.87
C ARG A 51 25.87 4.14 4.57
N CYS A 52 25.50 2.86 4.67
CA CYS A 52 26.23 1.88 5.49
C CYS A 52 26.70 0.64 4.72
N ARG A 53 26.42 0.56 3.41
CA ARG A 53 26.76 -0.58 2.53
C ARG A 53 26.18 -1.93 2.98
N ASN A 54 25.09 -1.92 3.73
CA ASN A 54 24.34 -3.14 4.01
C ASN A 54 23.81 -3.73 2.69
N PRO A 55 24.02 -5.03 2.39
CA PRO A 55 23.71 -5.61 1.07
C PRO A 55 22.20 -5.80 0.81
N GLN A 56 21.37 -5.56 1.83
CA GLN A 56 19.92 -5.75 1.76
C GLN A 56 19.19 -4.48 2.20
N LEU A 57 18.13 -4.15 1.49
CA LEU A 57 17.22 -3.06 1.82
C LEU A 57 15.79 -3.57 1.82
N GLU A 58 14.98 -3.11 2.76
CA GLU A 58 13.54 -3.29 2.70
C GLU A 58 12.95 -2.25 1.75
N TYR A 59 11.95 -2.61 0.95
CA TYR A 59 11.25 -1.66 0.10
C TYR A 59 9.74 -1.89 0.10
N TYR A 60 9.01 -0.82 -0.21
CA TYR A 60 7.57 -0.83 -0.42
C TYR A 60 7.18 0.26 -1.41
N THR A 61 6.08 0.08 -2.11
CA THR A 61 5.60 0.99 -3.15
C THR A 61 4.35 1.71 -2.67
N LYS A 62 4.25 3.00 -2.95
CA LYS A 62 3.04 3.78 -2.69
C LYS A 62 2.73 4.67 -3.89
N GLN A 63 1.48 4.63 -4.32
CA GLN A 63 0.94 5.57 -5.30
C GLN A 63 0.69 6.90 -4.60
N LEU A 64 1.44 7.93 -4.99
CA LEU A 64 1.29 9.31 -4.49
C LEU A 64 0.72 10.27 -5.53
N ARG A 65 0.57 9.78 -6.77
CA ARG A 65 0.23 10.54 -7.95
C ARG A 65 -0.88 9.82 -8.71
N SER A 66 -1.41 10.45 -9.75
CA SER A 66 -2.35 9.81 -10.66
C SER A 66 -1.72 8.57 -11.30
N ALA A 67 -2.55 7.63 -11.75
CA ALA A 67 -2.09 6.34 -12.30
C ALA A 67 -1.08 6.47 -13.46
N ASP A 68 -1.06 7.62 -14.13
CA ASP A 68 -0.20 7.92 -15.29
C ASP A 68 1.23 8.36 -14.93
N GLU A 69 1.49 8.76 -13.67
CA GLU A 69 2.75 9.41 -13.28
C GLU A 69 3.73 8.47 -12.56
N GLY A 70 3.46 7.17 -12.60
CA GLY A 70 4.34 6.15 -12.05
C GLY A 70 4.24 5.97 -10.53
N GLN A 71 4.93 4.95 -10.01
CA GLN A 71 4.85 4.58 -8.59
C GLN A 71 6.06 5.13 -7.83
N THR A 72 5.85 5.55 -6.59
CA THR A 72 6.97 5.90 -5.71
C THR A 72 7.40 4.65 -4.94
N VAL A 73 8.66 4.24 -5.13
CA VAL A 73 9.31 3.15 -4.38
C VAL A 73 10.04 3.78 -3.19
N PHE A 74 9.76 3.27 -2.00
CA PHE A 74 10.41 3.66 -0.76
C PHE A 74 11.36 2.55 -0.32
N TYR A 75 12.57 2.91 0.07
CA TYR A 75 13.59 2.01 0.59
C TYR A 75 13.91 2.37 2.04
N GLU A 76 14.13 1.34 2.86
CA GLU A 76 14.58 1.46 4.24
C GLU A 76 15.71 0.47 4.53
N CYS A 77 16.80 0.96 5.10
CA CYS A 77 17.88 0.10 5.53
C CYS A 77 17.57 -0.51 6.90
N PRO A 78 17.51 -1.85 7.04
CA PRO A 78 17.22 -2.48 8.33
C PRO A 78 18.33 -2.22 9.37
N LYS A 79 19.58 -2.02 8.91
CA LYS A 79 20.77 -1.82 9.76
C LYS A 79 20.93 -0.39 10.28
N CYS A 80 20.88 0.60 9.41
CA CYS A 80 21.14 2.01 9.77
C CYS A 80 19.89 2.91 9.77
N LYS A 81 18.72 2.34 9.47
CA LYS A 81 17.42 3.02 9.39
C LYS A 81 17.38 4.21 8.42
N HIS A 82 18.33 4.29 7.49
CA HIS A 82 18.30 5.27 6.41
C HIS A 82 17.13 4.98 5.47
N LYS A 83 16.37 6.02 5.12
CA LYS A 83 15.18 5.95 4.27
C LYS A 83 15.38 6.86 3.06
N PHE A 84 15.02 6.40 1.88
CA PHE A 84 15.03 7.19 0.65
C PHE A 84 13.93 6.71 -0.29
N SER A 85 13.54 7.54 -1.26
CA SER A 85 12.51 7.20 -2.23
C SER A 85 12.95 7.48 -3.66
N VAL A 86 12.43 6.69 -4.59
CA VAL A 86 12.67 6.79 -6.03
C VAL A 86 11.32 6.81 -6.72
N ASN A 87 11.13 7.73 -7.67
CA ASN A 87 9.98 7.71 -8.56
C ASN A 87 10.35 6.90 -9.81
N THR A 88 9.52 5.93 -10.17
CA THR A 88 9.68 5.16 -11.41
C THR A 88 8.47 5.31 -12.30
#